data_AF-A0A534KAH1-F1
#
_entry.id   AF-A0A534KAH1-F1
#
_cell.length_a   1.000
_cell.length_b   1.000
_cell.length_c   1.000
_cell.angle_alpha   90.00
_cell.angle_beta   90.00
_cell.angle_gamma   90.00
#
_symmetry.space_group_name_H-M   'P 1'
#
loop_
_entity.id
_entity.type
_entity.pdbx_description
1 polymer ?
#
loop_
_entity_poly.entity_id
_entity_poly.type
_entity_poly.pdbx_seq_one_letter_code
_entity_poly.pdbx_strand_id
1 'polypeptide(L)'
;SLREGFGLIVSESMWKSVPVVGGDVGGIRLQIKDGRHGYLVSSVKEAADRTVQLLRDPARRKSMGRAGRERVRRHFLITRYLREYLRIFAELKPAG
;
A
#
# COMPACT_ATOMS: atom_id res chain seq x y z
N SER A 1 0.98 -12.92 -1.47
CA SER A 1 -0.12 -13.69 -0.85
C SER A 1 -1.15 -14.06 -1.90
N LEU A 2 -1.85 -15.19 -1.75
CA LEU A 2 -3.01 -15.57 -2.58
C LEU A 2 -4.34 -15.08 -1.98
N ARG A 3 -4.35 -14.76 -0.68
CA ARG A 3 -5.42 -14.07 0.06
C ARG A 3 -4.76 -13.17 1.10
N GLU A 4 -5.26 -11.96 1.29
CA GLU A 4 -4.69 -10.99 2.23
C GLU A 4 -5.77 -10.00 2.69
N GLY A 5 -5.92 -9.80 3.99
CA GLY A 5 -6.96 -8.91 4.54
C GLY A 5 -6.62 -7.44 4.32
N PHE A 6 -5.46 -7.01 4.84
CA PHE A 6 -4.89 -5.68 4.57
C PHE A 6 -3.46 -5.83 4.07
N GLY A 7 -2.59 -6.46 4.87
CA GLY A 7 -1.17 -6.60 4.60
C GLY A 7 -0.37 -5.37 5.06
N LEU A 8 -0.19 -5.21 6.38
CA LEU A 8 0.51 -4.06 6.98
C LEU A 8 1.92 -3.85 6.42
N ILE A 9 2.62 -4.95 6.10
CA ILE A 9 3.97 -4.96 5.52
C ILE A 9 4.04 -4.14 4.21
N VAL A 10 2.94 -4.08 3.44
CA VAL A 10 2.87 -3.26 2.23
C VAL A 10 3.01 -1.77 2.58
N SER A 11 2.22 -1.27 3.54
CA SER A 11 2.32 0.10 4.04
C SER A 11 3.66 0.38 4.71
N GLU A 12 4.20 -0.57 5.48
CA GLU A 12 5.51 -0.42 6.13
C GLU A 12 6.66 -0.30 5.12
N SER A 13 6.60 -1.05 4.01
CA SER A 13 7.59 -0.98 2.94
C SER A 13 7.47 0.34 2.17
N MET A 14 6.25 0.72 1.80
CA MET A 14 5.97 1.99 1.14
C MET A 14 6.40 3.18 2.00
N TRP A 15 6.19 3.13 3.33
CA TRP A 15 6.65 4.17 4.26
C TRP A 15 8.17 4.35 4.23
N LYS A 16 8.91 3.25 4.11
CA LYS A 16 10.37 3.24 3.96
C LYS A 16 10.83 3.60 2.54
N SER A 17 9.93 4.10 1.70
CA SER A 17 10.19 4.44 0.30
C SER A 17 10.70 3.26 -0.53
N VAL A 18 10.26 2.04 -0.19
CA VAL A 18 10.56 0.83 -0.95
C VAL A 18 9.32 0.49 -1.80
N PRO A 19 9.44 0.45 -3.14
CA PRO A 19 8.33 0.04 -4.00
C PRO A 19 8.00 -1.45 -3.77
N VAL A 20 6.70 -1.77 -3.80
CA VAL A 20 6.19 -3.12 -3.53
C VAL A 20 5.70 -3.76 -4.82
N VAL A 21 6.08 -5.01 -5.06
CA VAL A 21 5.42 -5.91 -6.03
C VAL A 21 4.53 -6.85 -5.22
N GLY A 22 3.23 -6.58 -5.24
CA GLY A 22 2.24 -7.26 -4.39
C GLY A 22 1.26 -8.08 -5.21
N GLY A 23 0.78 -9.18 -4.62
CA GLY A 23 -0.27 -9.98 -5.25
C GLY A 23 -1.56 -9.18 -5.43
N ASP A 24 -2.25 -9.39 -6.54
CA ASP A 24 -3.45 -8.65 -6.92
C ASP A 24 -4.71 -9.15 -6.19
N VAL A 25 -4.68 -9.11 -4.85
CA VAL A 25 -5.68 -9.73 -3.97
C VAL A 25 -6.00 -8.87 -2.75
N GLY A 26 -7.25 -8.93 -2.31
CA GLY A 26 -7.73 -8.38 -1.04
C GLY A 26 -7.23 -6.96 -0.73
N GLY A 27 -6.74 -6.75 0.49
CA GLY A 27 -6.31 -5.42 0.94
C GLY A 27 -5.04 -4.87 0.29
N ILE A 28 -4.25 -5.70 -0.39
CA ILE A 28 -3.06 -5.23 -1.13
C ILE A 28 -3.49 -4.27 -2.26
N ARG A 29 -4.60 -4.58 -2.96
CA ARG A 29 -5.21 -3.71 -3.99
C ARG A 29 -5.61 -2.34 -3.47
N LEU A 30 -6.02 -2.25 -2.20
CA LEU A 30 -6.42 -0.97 -1.58
C LEU A 30 -5.21 -0.08 -1.31
N GLN A 31 -4.06 -0.70 -1.03
CA GLN A 31 -2.81 -0.01 -0.72
C GLN A 31 -2.06 0.43 -1.97
N ILE A 32 -2.01 -0.41 -3.02
CA ILE A 32 -1.21 -0.20 -4.24
C ILE A 32 -2.08 0.32 -5.40
N LYS A 33 -1.61 1.39 -6.06
CA LYS A 33 -2.08 1.80 -7.39
C LYS A 33 -1.00 1.38 -8.38
N ASP A 34 -1.37 0.45 -9.26
CA ASP A 34 -0.45 -0.20 -10.18
C ASP A 34 0.35 0.83 -10.99
N GLY A 35 1.66 0.58 -11.14
CA GLY A 35 2.58 1.43 -11.88
C GLY A 35 2.96 2.77 -11.23
N ARG A 36 2.24 3.22 -10.18
CA ARG A 36 2.49 4.53 -9.53
C ARG A 36 3.38 4.44 -8.30
N HIS A 37 3.06 3.55 -7.37
CA HIS A 37 3.80 3.37 -6.11
C HIS A 37 4.04 1.90 -5.75
N GLY A 38 3.84 1.02 -6.71
CA GLY A 38 4.07 -0.41 -6.63
C GLY A 38 3.49 -1.08 -7.87
N TYR A 39 3.49 -2.41 -7.87
CA TYR A 39 2.85 -3.23 -8.88
C TYR A 39 1.91 -4.24 -8.26
N LEU A 40 0.80 -4.47 -8.94
CA LEU A 40 -0.12 -5.58 -8.68
C LEU A 40 0.17 -6.68 -9.69
N VAL A 41 0.32 -7.91 -9.20
CA VAL A 41 0.68 -9.08 -10.03
C VAL A 41 -0.21 -10.28 -9.71
N SER A 42 -0.49 -11.08 -10.74
CA SER A 42 -1.34 -12.26 -10.68
C SER A 42 -0.59 -13.57 -10.91
N SER A 43 0.70 -13.51 -11.26
CA SER A 43 1.54 -14.70 -11.48
C SER A 43 2.97 -14.52 -11.00
N VAL A 44 3.68 -15.65 -10.80
CA VAL A 44 5.12 -15.65 -10.48
C VAL A 44 5.94 -14.97 -11.59
N LYS A 45 5.56 -15.19 -12.85
CA LYS A 45 6.23 -14.57 -14.00
C LYS A 45 6.11 -13.04 -13.95
N GLU A 46 4.90 -12.52 -13.72
CA GLU A 46 4.71 -11.07 -13.57
C GLU A 46 5.48 -10.50 -12.38
N ALA A 47 5.50 -11.21 -11.25
CA ALA A 47 6.27 -10.80 -10.08
C ALA A 47 7.76 -10.67 -10.42
N ALA A 48 8.32 -11.65 -11.13
CA ALA A 48 9.71 -11.63 -11.59
C ALA A 48 9.96 -10.48 -12.58
N ASP A 49 9.13 -10.34 -13.61
CA ASP A 49 9.27 -9.32 -14.65
C ASP A 49 9.24 -7.90 -14.04
N ARG A 50 8.30 -7.63 -13.14
CA ARG A 50 8.19 -6.33 -12.44
C ARG A 50 9.35 -6.07 -11.50
N THR A 51 9.85 -7.10 -10.82
CA THR A 51 11.01 -6.98 -9.93
C THR A 51 12.27 -6.64 -10.74
N VAL A 52 12.53 -7.36 -11.83
CA VAL A 52 13.66 -7.08 -12.73
C VAL A 52 13.54 -5.68 -13.33
N GLN A 53 12.34 -5.25 -13.73
CA GLN A 53 12.11 -3.90 -14.22
C GLN A 53 12.52 -2.82 -13.19
N LEU A 54 12.18 -3.00 -11.91
CA LEU A 54 12.56 -2.07 -10.85
C LEU A 54 14.06 -2.09 -10.53
N LEU A 55 14.71 -3.26 -10.65
CA LEU A 55 16.15 -3.39 -10.44
C LEU A 55 16.96 -2.70 -11.56
N ARG A 56 16.47 -2.76 -12.81
CA ARG A 56 17.11 -2.15 -13.97
C ARG A 56 16.91 -0.64 -14.09
N ASP A 57 15.90 -0.08 -13.42
CA ASP A 57 15.60 1.36 -13.45
C ASP A 57 15.60 1.98 -12.04
N PRO A 58 16.79 2.38 -11.52
CA PRO A 58 16.93 2.99 -10.21
C PRO A 58 16.15 4.30 -10.06
N ALA A 59 15.99 5.08 -11.14
CA ALA A 59 15.30 6.36 -11.11
C ALA A 59 13.80 6.14 -10.88
N ARG A 60 13.20 5.22 -11.62
CA ARG A 60 11.81 4.82 -11.44
C ARG A 60 11.58 4.16 -10.10
N ARG A 61 12.48 3.28 -9.64
CA ARG A 61 12.42 2.67 -8.30
C ARG A 61 12.37 3.75 -7.21
N LYS A 62 13.25 4.76 -7.28
CA LYS A 62 13.28 5.88 -6.33
C LYS A 62 12.00 6.73 -6.41
N SER A 63 11.53 7.05 -7.61
CA SER A 63 10.30 7.83 -7.81
C SER A 63 9.07 7.12 -7.25
N MET A 64 8.93 5.84 -7.57
CA MET A 64 7.85 4.97 -7.10
C MET A 64 7.87 4.83 -5.57
N GLY A 65 9.05 4.65 -4.98
CA GLY A 65 9.24 4.62 -3.53
C GLY A 65 8.74 5.89 -2.83
N ARG A 66 9.12 7.07 -3.33
CA ARG A 66 8.63 8.36 -2.81
C ARG A 66 7.11 8.49 -2.93
N ALA A 67 6.55 8.10 -4.07
CA ALA A 67 5.11 8.09 -4.27
C ALA A 67 4.39 7.15 -3.27
N GLY A 68 5.01 6.02 -2.93
CA GLY A 68 4.51 5.09 -1.91
C GLY A 68 4.51 5.69 -0.52
N ARG A 69 5.60 6.36 -0.12
CA ARG A 69 5.67 7.06 1.16
C ARG A 69 4.58 8.12 1.28
N GLU A 70 4.36 8.90 0.23
CA GLU A 70 3.33 9.94 0.23
C GLU A 70 1.91 9.35 0.27
N ARG A 71 1.68 8.20 -0.37
CA ARG A 71 0.41 7.45 -0.26
C ARG A 71 0.16 7.04 1.19
N VAL A 72 1.15 6.41 1.86
CA VAL A 72 1.01 6.00 3.27
C VAL A 72 0.75 7.20 4.16
N ARG A 73 1.51 8.30 3.99
CA ARG A 73 1.33 9.53 4.76
C ARG A 73 -0.11 10.06 4.72
N ARG A 74 -0.76 9.99 3.56
CA ARG A 74 -2.14 10.49 3.37
C ARG A 74 -3.22 9.53 3.83
N HIS A 75 -2.97 8.23 3.80
CA HIS A 75 -4.04 7.23 3.89
C HIS A 75 -3.91 6.22 5.01
N PHE A 76 -2.69 5.90 5.46
CA PHE A 76 -2.46 4.70 6.27
C PHE A 76 -1.71 4.97 7.59
N LEU A 77 -1.62 6.23 8.03
CA LEU A 77 -1.04 6.57 9.34
C LEU A 77 -2.03 6.34 10.48
N ILE A 78 -1.53 5.86 11.61
CA ILE A 78 -2.32 5.58 12.82
C ILE A 78 -3.13 6.79 13.31
N THR A 79 -2.60 8.01 13.18
CA THR A 79 -3.29 9.24 13.59
C THR A 79 -4.56 9.51 12.78
N ARG A 80 -4.58 9.11 11.51
CA ARG A 80 -5.78 9.17 10.67
C ARG A 80 -6.80 8.13 11.13
N TYR A 81 -6.37 6.89 11.34
CA TYR A 81 -7.24 5.81 11.84
C TYR A 81 -7.88 6.19 13.18
N LEU A 82 -7.08 6.69 14.13
CA LEU A 82 -7.57 7.16 15.42
C LEU A 82 -8.66 8.23 15.26
N ARG A 83 -8.44 9.22 14.38
CA ARG A 83 -9.43 10.27 14.11
C ARG A 83 -10.73 9.70 13.54
N GLU A 84 -10.64 8.76 12.60
CA GLU A 84 -11.82 8.11 12.01
C GLU A 84 -12.59 7.30 13.05
N TYR A 85 -11.91 6.55 13.92
CA TYR A 85 -12.54 5.83 15.04
C TYR A 85 -13.22 6.77 16.04
N LEU A 86 -12.56 7.85 16.44
CA LEU A 86 -13.16 8.83 17.37
C LEU A 86 -14.42 9.49 16.78
N ARG A 87 -14.47 9.73 15.46
CA ARG A 87 -15.67 10.22 14.79
C ARG A 87 -16.82 9.24 14.88
N ILE A 88 -16.56 7.97 14.56
CA ILE A 88 -17.56 6.90 14.67
C ILE A 88 -18.09 6.81 16.10
N PHE A 89 -17.22 6.82 17.12
CA PHE A 89 -17.67 6.79 18.51
C PHE A 89 -18.46 8.03 18.93
N ALA A 90 -18.16 9.21 18.39
CA ALA A 90 -18.94 10.41 18.64
C ALA A 90 -20.33 10.37 17.98
N GLU A 91 -20.43 9.74 16.80
CA GLU A 91 -21.68 9.57 16.05
C GLU A 91 -22.57 8.47 16.64
N LEU A 92 -21.97 7.42 17.20
CA LEU A 92 -22.65 6.30 17.87
C LEU A 92 -23.18 6.64 19.28
N LYS A 93 -23.33 7.93 19.63
CA LYS A 93 -23.96 8.31 20.91
C LYS A 93 -25.25 7.51 21.08
N PRO A 94 -25.47 6.84 22.23
CA PRO A 94 -26.69 6.09 22.47
C PRO A 94 -27.88 7.01 22.23
N ALA A 95 -28.89 6.53 21.50
CA ALA A 95 -30.22 7.13 21.60
C ALA A 95 -30.57 7.13 23.09
N GLY A 96 -30.73 8.33 23.65
CA GLY A 96 -31.27 8.48 25.00
C GLY A 96 -32.64 7.85 25.10
#